data_AF-A0A9D5GB85-F1
#
_entry.id   AF-A0A9D5GB85-F1
#
_cell.length_a   1.000
_cell.length_b   1.000
_cell.length_c   1.000
_cell.angle_alpha   90.00
_cell.angle_beta   90.00
_cell.angle_gamma   90.00
#
_symmetry.space_group_name_H-M   'P 1'
#
loop_
_entity.id
_entity.type
_entity.pdbx_description
1 polymer ?
#
loop_
_entity_poly.entity_id
_entity_poly.type
_entity_poly.pdbx_seq_one_letter_code
_entity_poly.pdbx_strand_id
1 'polypeptide(L)'
;MKLVATIDPDTLSPERLVAESNEFAIYDVGNDTYALVHRHQGVEWQAITISGDGVFRIAELLAGATRALYRDVACDLSRRRQEA
;
A
#
# COMPACT_ATOMS: atom_id res chain seq x y z
N MET A 1 -15.39 1.30 -3.96
CA MET A 1 -14.28 1.96 -3.25
C MET A 1 -14.84 3.20 -2.56
N LYS A 2 -14.73 3.31 -1.24
CA LYS A 2 -15.19 4.47 -0.48
C LYS A 2 -13.98 5.04 0.25
N LEU A 3 -13.71 6.32 0.04
CA LEU A 3 -12.74 7.04 0.87
C LEU A 3 -13.33 7.13 2.28
N VAL A 4 -12.66 6.54 3.26
CA VAL A 4 -12.99 6.71 4.67
C VAL A 4 -11.98 7.71 5.20
N ALA A 5 -12.37 8.99 5.17
CA ALA A 5 -11.45 10.09 5.44
C ALA A 5 -10.82 10.03 6.84
N THR A 6 -11.44 9.33 7.78
CA THR A 6 -10.95 9.17 9.14
C THR A 6 -11.35 7.79 9.65
N ILE A 7 -10.37 6.99 10.07
CA ILE A 7 -10.63 5.71 10.75
C ILE A 7 -10.20 5.88 12.20
N ASP A 8 -11.05 5.45 13.13
CA ASP A 8 -10.69 5.41 14.55
C ASP A 8 -9.70 4.25 14.77
N PRO A 9 -8.45 4.51 15.20
CA PRO A 9 -7.47 3.46 15.44
C PRO A 9 -7.95 2.40 16.43
N ASP A 10 -8.81 2.77 17.39
CA ASP A 10 -9.34 1.83 18.39
C ASP A 10 -10.26 0.77 17.77
N THR A 11 -10.76 1.02 16.55
CA THR A 11 -11.56 0.05 15.79
C THR A 11 -10.71 -0.98 15.03
N LEU A 12 -9.40 -0.76 14.94
CA LEU A 12 -8.46 -1.62 14.23
C LEU A 12 -7.69 -2.48 15.23
N SER A 13 -8.24 -3.66 15.52
CA SER A 13 -7.57 -4.66 16.36
C SER A 13 -6.25 -5.14 15.72
N PRO A 14 -5.14 -5.28 16.48
CA PRO A 14 -3.90 -5.87 15.99
C PRO A 14 -4.08 -7.28 15.39
N GLU A 15 -5.07 -8.04 15.86
CA GLU A 15 -5.40 -9.39 15.36
C GLU A 15 -5.91 -9.38 13.92
N ARG A 16 -6.33 -8.21 13.41
CA ARG A 16 -6.82 -8.00 12.05
C ARG A 16 -5.74 -7.44 11.12
N LEU A 17 -4.53 -7.20 11.62
CA LEU A 17 -3.42 -6.72 10.80
C LEU A 17 -2.97 -7.82 9.84
N VAL A 18 -2.99 -7.52 8.54
CA VAL A 18 -2.60 -8.44 7.48
C VAL A 18 -1.15 -8.20 7.06
N ALA A 19 -0.78 -6.93 6.90
CA ALA A 19 0.56 -6.51 6.50
C ALA A 19 0.85 -5.08 6.96
N GLU A 20 2.12 -4.77 7.24
CA GLU A 20 2.55 -3.42 7.57
C GLU A 20 3.92 -3.07 6.99
N SER A 21 4.13 -1.76 6.81
CA SER A 21 5.39 -1.10 6.53
C SER A 21 5.51 0.14 7.44
N ASN A 22 6.60 0.90 7.31
CA ASN A 22 6.82 2.09 8.12
C ASN A 22 5.74 3.18 7.94
N GLU A 23 5.08 3.22 6.78
CA GLU A 23 4.13 4.28 6.43
C GLU A 23 2.71 3.75 6.20
N PHE A 24 2.54 2.45 5.96
CA PHE A 24 1.24 1.86 5.62
C PHE A 24 0.96 0.59 6.38
N ALA A 25 -0.31 0.32 6.65
CA ALA A 25 -0.78 -0.96 7.17
C ALA A 25 -2.07 -1.38 6.45
N ILE A 26 -2.26 -2.68 6.30
CA ILE A 26 -3.47 -3.28 5.74
C ILE A 26 -4.14 -4.09 6.84
N TYR A 27 -5.40 -3.78 7.13
CA TYR A 27 -6.23 -4.52 8.09
C TYR A 27 -7.39 -5.22 7.37
N ASP A 28 -7.72 -6.43 7.81
CA ASP A 28 -8.98 -7.08 7.47
C ASP A 28 -10.11 -6.52 8.36
N VAL A 29 -11.06 -5.81 7.76
CA VAL A 29 -12.19 -5.21 8.50
C VAL A 29 -13.47 -6.05 8.40
N GLY A 30 -13.37 -7.26 7.83
CA GLY A 30 -14.47 -8.20 7.65
C GLY A 30 -15.27 -7.95 6.38
N ASN A 31 -16.19 -8.88 6.06
CA ASN A 31 -17.06 -8.81 4.88
C ASN A 31 -16.29 -8.59 3.57
N ASP A 32 -15.19 -9.34 3.36
CA ASP A 32 -14.33 -9.22 2.18
C ASP A 32 -13.85 -7.77 1.94
N THR A 33 -13.62 -7.02 3.01
CA THR A 33 -13.19 -5.63 2.97
C THR A 33 -11.92 -5.45 3.76
N TYR A 34 -10.97 -4.73 3.16
CA TYR A 34 -9.67 -4.42 3.70
C TYR A 34 -9.49 -2.90 3.81
N ALA A 35 -8.86 -2.45 4.88
CA ALA A 35 -8.51 -1.05 5.09
C ALA A 35 -7.01 -0.85 4.86
N LEU A 36 -6.65 -0.08 3.84
CA LEU A 36 -5.29 0.43 3.66
C LEU A 36 -5.17 1.74 4.45
N VAL A 37 -4.40 1.71 5.52
CA VAL A 37 -4.22 2.79 6.48
C VAL A 37 -2.86 3.45 6.27
N HIS A 38 -2.84 4.77 6.17
CA HIS A 38 -1.60 5.55 6.22
C HIS A 38 -1.26 5.84 7.70
N ARG A 39 -0.12 5.30 8.15
CA ARG A 39 0.41 5.42 9.51
C ARG A 39 1.67 6.26 9.45
N HIS A 40 1.53 7.58 9.55
CA HIS A 40 2.67 8.50 9.65
C HIS A 40 2.60 9.31 10.94
N GLN A 41 3.74 9.50 11.61
CA GLN A 41 3.81 10.23 12.86
C GLN A 41 3.36 11.69 12.63
N GLY A 42 2.36 12.14 13.39
CA GLY A 42 1.84 13.51 13.29
C GLY A 42 0.76 13.71 12.24
N VAL A 43 0.25 12.65 11.61
CA VAL A 43 -0.89 12.68 10.68
C VAL A 43 -2.05 11.88 11.26
N GLU A 44 -3.28 12.36 11.08
CA GLU A 44 -4.48 11.57 11.42
C GLU A 44 -4.51 10.26 10.63
N TRP A 45 -5.04 9.21 11.25
CA TRP A 45 -5.15 7.91 10.59
C TRP A 45 -6.20 7.99 9.47
N GLN A 46 -5.71 7.90 8.24
CA GLN A 46 -6.53 7.93 7.03
C GLN A 46 -6.56 6.54 6.41
N ALA A 47 -7.73 6.11 5.93
CA ALA A 47 -7.89 4.78 5.36
C ALA A 47 -8.67 4.78 4.05
N ILE A 48 -8.28 3.89 3.15
CA ILE A 48 -9.07 3.54 1.96
C ILE A 48 -9.61 2.14 2.17
N THR A 49 -10.93 1.98 2.04
CA THR A 49 -11.57 0.67 2.05
C THR A 49 -11.59 0.08 0.64
N ILE A 50 -11.12 -1.15 0.55
CA ILE A 50 -10.92 -1.89 -0.70
C ILE A 50 -11.54 -3.27 -0.49
N SER A 51 -12.30 -3.77 -1.46
CA SER A 51 -12.78 -5.17 -1.40
C SER A 51 -11.62 -6.16 -1.59
N GLY A 52 -11.79 -7.43 -1.25
CA GLY A 52 -10.79 -8.47 -1.51
C GLY A 52 -10.37 -8.52 -2.98
N ASP A 53 -11.34 -8.53 -3.89
CA ASP A 53 -11.08 -8.41 -5.34
C ASP A 53 -10.28 -7.15 -5.72
N GLY A 54 -10.51 -6.04 -5.01
CA GLY A 54 -9.77 -4.80 -5.22
C GLY A 54 -8.32 -4.91 -4.80
N VAL A 55 -8.03 -5.63 -3.72
CA VAL A 55 -6.64 -5.91 -3.27
C VAL A 55 -5.89 -6.68 -4.34
N PHE A 56 -6.49 -7.74 -4.90
CA PHE A 56 -5.87 -8.51 -5.99
C PHE A 56 -5.55 -7.65 -7.22
N ARG A 57 -6.49 -6.81 -7.65
CA ARG A 57 -6.29 -5.93 -8.82
C ARG A 57 -5.21 -4.87 -8.57
N ILE A 58 -5.17 -4.28 -7.38
CA ILE A 58 -4.15 -3.28 -7.02
C ILE A 58 -2.77 -3.92 -6.94
N ALA A 59 -2.67 -5.15 -6.42
CA ALA A 59 -1.41 -5.89 -6.39
C ALA A 59 -0.83 -6.08 -7.79
N GLU A 60 -1.66 -6.37 -8.79
CA GLU A 60 -1.23 -6.48 -10.18
C GLU A 60 -0.74 -5.14 -10.75
N LEU A 61 -1.45 -4.03 -10.48
CA LEU A 61 -1.03 -2.68 -10.87
C LEU A 61 0.32 -2.30 -10.25
N LEU A 62 0.49 -2.56 -8.95
CA LEU A 62 1.74 -2.33 -8.23
C LEU A 62 2.88 -3.16 -8.82
N ALA A 63 2.65 -4.45 -9.09
CA ALA A 63 3.65 -5.30 -9.74
C ALA A 63 4.03 -4.78 -11.13
N GLY A 64 3.08 -4.23 -11.90
CA GLY A 64 3.34 -3.55 -13.16
C GLY A 64 4.26 -2.33 -12.99
N ALA A 65 3.91 -1.45 -12.05
CA ALA A 65 4.68 -0.24 -11.72
C ALA A 65 6.10 -0.57 -11.22
N THR A 66 6.25 -1.56 -10.32
CA THR A 66 7.56 -1.98 -9.82
C THR A 66 8.46 -2.53 -10.93
N ARG A 67 7.91 -3.29 -11.88
CA ARG A 67 8.69 -3.77 -13.04
C ARG A 67 9.14 -2.62 -13.94
N ALA A 68 8.31 -1.59 -14.11
CA ALA A 68 8.71 -0.40 -14.86
C ALA A 68 9.84 0.35 -14.15
N LEU A 69 9.68 0.62 -12.85
CA LEU A 69 10.70 1.24 -12.01
C LEU A 69 12.04 0.49 -12.06
N TYR A 70 12.01 -0.84 -11.95
CA TYR A 70 13.21 -1.66 -12.03
C TYR A 70 13.94 -1.49 -13.37
N ARG A 71 13.20 -1.48 -14.48
CA ARG A 71 13.80 -1.27 -15.82
C ARG A 71 14.46 0.10 -15.91
N ASP A 72 13.81 1.14 -15.43
CA ASP A 72 14.34 2.51 -15.49
C ASP A 72 15.63 2.62 -14.67
N VAL A 73 15.63 2.08 -13.44
CA VAL A 73 16.83 2.05 -12.58
C VAL A 73 17.96 1.24 -13.23
N ALA A 74 17.65 0.07 -13.81
CA ALA A 74 18.65 -0.76 -14.48
C ALA A 74 19.26 -0.05 -15.71
N CYS A 75 18.45 0.63 -16.51
CA CYS A 75 18.92 1.44 -17.64
C CYS A 75 19.82 2.58 -17.17
N ASP A 76 19.45 3.29 -16.12
CA ASP A 76 20.24 4.38 -15.55
C ASP A 76 21.59 3.91 -15.02
N LEU A 77 21.62 2.80 -14.27
CA LEU A 77 22.86 2.22 -13.77
C LEU A 77 23.77 1.75 -14.91
N SER A 78 23.21 1.14 -15.96
CA SER A 78 23.98 0.72 -17.13
C SER A 78 24.62 1.91 -17.85
N ARG A 79 23.87 3.00 -18.04
CA ARG A 79 24.39 4.23 -18.66
C ARG A 79 25.51 4.84 -17.84
N ARG A 80 25.32 5.00 -16.53
CA ARG A 80 26.35 5.54 -15.61
C ARG A 80 27.63 4.70 -15.62
N ARG A 81 27.54 3.38 -15.81
CA ARG A 81 28.69 2.48 -15.93
C ARG A 81 29.44 2.63 -17.25
N GLN A 82 28.77 3.06 -18.32
CA GLN A 82 29.39 3.27 -19.63
C GLN A 82 30.06 4.65 -19.76
N GLU A 83 29.62 5.62 -18.95
CA GLU A 83 30.16 6.99 -18.88
C GLU A 83 31.33 7.14 -17.89
N ALA A 84 31.58 6.12 -17.06
CA ALA A 84 32.66 6.06 -16.06
C ALA A 84 33.85 5.23 -16.56
#